data_AF-Q8WML2-F1
#
_entry.id   AF-Q8WML2-F1
#
_cell.length_a   1.000
_cell.length_b   1.000
_cell.length_c   1.000
_cell.angle_alpha   90.00
_cell.angle_beta   90.00
_cell.angle_gamma   90.00
#
_symmetry.space_group_name_H-M   'P 1'
#
loop_
_entity.id
_entity.type
_entity.pdbx_description
1 polymer ?
#
loop_
_entity_poly.entity_id
_entity_poly.type
_entity_poly.pdbx_seq_one_letter_code
_entity_poly.pdbx_strand_id
1 'polypeptide(L)'
;QSVSSRQRVVGLDFIPGLHPNLSLSTMDQTLAIYQQILASLPSRNVIQIANDLENLRDLLHLLASSKSCPLPRASGLETLEGLGGVLEAS
;
A
#
# COMPACT_ATOMS: atom_id res chain seq x y z
N GLN A 1 29.87 4.03 -6.53
CA GLN A 1 29.68 3.34 -7.82
C GLN A 1 28.20 3.02 -7.95
N SER A 2 27.47 3.69 -8.86
CA SER A 2 26.07 3.38 -9.13
C SER A 2 25.99 2.19 -10.08
N VAL A 3 25.42 1.08 -9.62
CA VAL A 3 25.13 -0.07 -10.48
C VAL A 3 23.91 0.29 -11.33
N SER A 4 24.08 0.28 -12.65
CA SER A 4 23.00 0.52 -13.62
C SER A 4 21.93 -0.56 -13.47
N SER A 5 20.70 -0.16 -13.13
CA SER A 5 19.54 -1.05 -12.95
C SER A 5 19.00 -1.66 -14.26
N ARG A 6 19.74 -1.54 -15.37
CA ARG A 6 19.26 -1.89 -16.73
C ARG A 6 19.97 -3.05 -17.42
N GLN A 7 20.95 -3.71 -16.80
CA GLN A 7 21.47 -4.97 -17.35
C GLN A 7 20.63 -6.14 -16.85
N ARG A 8 19.50 -6.40 -17.54
CA ARG A 8 18.79 -7.68 -17.39
C ARG A 8 19.59 -8.76 -18.10
N VAL A 9 20.12 -9.70 -17.33
CA VAL A 9 20.74 -10.92 -17.86
C VAL A 9 19.61 -11.87 -18.22
N VAL A 10 19.49 -12.21 -19.51
CA VAL A 10 18.49 -13.16 -20.02
C VAL A 10 18.62 -14.49 -19.26
N GLY A 11 17.50 -15.00 -18.74
CA GLY A 11 17.46 -16.26 -17.99
C GLY A 11 17.55 -16.11 -16.47
N LEU A 12 17.63 -14.89 -15.93
CA LEU A 12 17.43 -14.59 -14.50
C LEU A 12 16.16 -13.78 -14.24
N ASP A 13 15.25 -13.77 -15.21
CA ASP A 13 14.01 -12.99 -15.17
C ASP A 13 13.04 -13.43 -14.06
N PHE A 14 13.27 -14.60 -13.47
CA PHE A 14 12.52 -15.14 -12.32
C PHE A 14 13.01 -14.63 -10.96
N ILE A 15 14.19 -14.00 -10.89
CA ILE A 15 14.69 -13.44 -9.62
C ILE A 15 13.83 -12.20 -9.34
N PRO A 16 12.98 -12.21 -8.30
CA PRO A 16 12.21 -11.03 -7.96
C PRO A 16 13.21 -9.94 -7.60
N GLY A 17 13.16 -8.81 -8.32
CA GLY A 17 13.95 -7.65 -7.93
C GLY A 17 13.63 -7.29 -6.47
N LEU A 18 14.61 -6.76 -5.73
CA LEU A 18 14.32 -6.11 -4.45
C LEU A 18 13.25 -5.06 -4.70
N HIS A 19 12.01 -5.32 -4.27
CA HIS A 19 10.90 -4.37 -4.40
C HIS A 19 11.27 -3.15 -3.54
N PRO A 20 11.72 -2.03 -4.14
CA PRO A 20 12.36 -0.95 -3.38
C PRO A 20 11.36 -0.23 -2.45
N ASN A 21 10.07 -0.56 -2.60
CA ASN A 21 8.94 0.13 -1.99
C ASN A 21 8.27 -0.68 -0.88
N LEU A 22 8.85 -1.80 -0.42
CA LEU A 22 8.32 -2.55 0.72
C LEU A 22 8.78 -1.91 2.04
N SER A 23 8.07 -0.87 2.47
CA SER A 23 8.24 -0.26 3.80
C SER A 23 6.92 -0.30 4.57
N LEU A 24 6.98 -0.29 5.91
CA LEU A 24 5.78 -0.19 6.74
C LEU A 24 4.98 1.09 6.42
N SER A 25 5.66 2.18 6.04
CA SER A 25 5.02 3.42 5.59
C SER A 25 4.26 3.23 4.28
N THR A 26 4.83 2.49 3.32
CA THR A 26 4.17 2.20 2.05
C THR A 26 2.96 1.29 2.28
N MET A 27 3.08 0.31 3.19
CA MET A 27 1.96 -0.52 3.60
C MET A 27 0.82 0.32 4.22
N ASP A 28 1.13 1.23 5.15
CA ASP A 28 0.13 2.13 5.75
C ASP A 28 -0.58 3.00 4.69
N GLN A 29 0.18 3.57 3.76
CA GLN A 29 -0.36 4.37 2.66
C GLN A 29 -1.29 3.55 1.76
N THR A 30 -0.91 2.31 1.42
CA THR A 30 -1.75 1.42 0.62
C THR A 30 -3.07 1.10 1.33
N LEU A 31 -3.03 0.81 2.64
CA LEU A 31 -4.25 0.54 3.41
C LEU A 31 -5.15 1.78 3.51
N ALA A 32 -4.57 2.97 3.68
CA ALA A 32 -5.32 4.22 3.69
C ALA A 32 -6.08 4.47 2.37
N ILE A 33 -5.46 4.16 1.22
CA ILE A 33 -6.11 4.26 -0.09
C ILE A 33 -7.27 3.26 -0.20
N TYR A 34 -7.07 2.01 0.23
CA TYR A 34 -8.15 1.01 0.23
C TYR A 34 -9.32 1.40 1.13
N GLN A 35 -9.06 2.00 2.30
CA GLN A 35 -10.13 2.52 3.16
C GLN A 35 -10.98 3.58 2.45
N GLN A 36 -10.37 4.47 1.67
CA GLN A 36 -11.11 5.47 0.88
C GLN A 36 -11.91 4.84 -0.26
N ILE A 37 -11.35 3.86 -0.98
CA ILE A 37 -12.08 3.13 -2.02
C ILE A 37 -13.30 2.45 -1.40
N LEU A 38 -13.10 1.73 -0.30
CA LEU A 38 -14.17 1.05 0.42
C LEU A 38 -15.25 2.02 0.88
N ALA A 39 -14.90 3.20 1.40
CA ALA A 39 -15.87 4.22 1.80
C ALA A 39 -16.81 4.67 0.66
N SER A 40 -16.39 4.52 -0.61
CA SER A 40 -17.21 4.85 -1.78
C SER A 40 -18.13 3.72 -2.27
N LEU A 41 -17.99 2.51 -1.73
CA LEU A 41 -18.71 1.32 -2.19
C LEU A 41 -19.92 1.00 -1.31
N PRO A 42 -21.14 0.86 -1.87
CA PRO A 42 -22.33 0.50 -1.09
C PRO A 42 -22.41 -1.03 -0.88
N SER A 43 -21.91 -1.54 0.25
CA SER A 43 -22.10 -2.94 0.63
C SER A 43 -21.96 -3.18 2.14
N ARG A 44 -22.70 -4.15 2.68
CA ARG A 44 -22.66 -4.50 4.11
C ARG A 44 -21.28 -5.05 4.54
N ASN A 45 -20.59 -5.76 3.64
CA ASN A 45 -19.28 -6.35 3.95
C ASN A 45 -18.17 -5.30 4.00
N VAL A 46 -18.36 -4.16 3.32
CA VAL A 46 -17.40 -3.05 3.27
C VAL A 46 -17.12 -2.49 4.66
N ILE A 47 -18.14 -2.44 5.53
CA ILE A 47 -17.97 -1.96 6.92
C ILE A 47 -17.01 -2.87 7.69
N GLN A 48 -17.17 -4.18 7.59
CA GLN A 48 -16.30 -5.13 8.28
C GLN A 48 -14.86 -5.03 7.77
N ILE A 49 -14.71 -5.02 6.43
CA ILE A 49 -13.39 -4.89 5.80
C ILE A 49 -12.72 -3.57 6.20
N ALA A 50 -13.45 -2.45 6.23
CA ALA A 50 -12.90 -1.16 6.65
C ALA A 50 -12.38 -1.18 8.10
N ASN A 51 -13.09 -1.86 9.01
CA ASN A 51 -12.63 -2.05 10.40
C ASN A 51 -11.38 -2.94 10.47
N ASP A 52 -11.33 -4.03 9.70
CA ASP A 52 -10.17 -4.91 9.65
C ASP A 52 -8.93 -4.18 9.10
N LEU A 53 -9.12 -3.29 8.13
CA LEU A 53 -8.06 -2.43 7.60
C LEU A 53 -7.55 -1.44 8.65
N GLU A 54 -8.42 -0.84 9.48
CA GLU A 54 -7.99 0.05 10.56
C GLU A 54 -7.16 -0.72 11.60
N ASN A 55 -7.64 -1.89 12.02
CA ASN A 55 -6.90 -2.77 12.94
C ASN A 55 -5.51 -3.12 12.39
N LEU A 56 -5.39 -3.37 11.09
CA LEU A 56 -4.10 -3.68 10.47
C LEU A 56 -3.16 -2.46 10.44
N ARG A 57 -3.67 -1.25 10.20
CA ARG A 57 -2.89 -0.01 10.28
C ARG A 57 -2.36 0.23 11.70
N ASP A 58 -3.20 0.01 12.72
CA ASP A 58 -2.78 0.11 14.12
C ASP A 58 -1.64 -0.85 14.44
N LEU A 59 -1.71 -2.09 13.96
CA LEU A 59 -0.63 -3.07 14.11
C LEU A 59 0.67 -2.64 13.40
N LEU A 60 0.59 -2.01 12.22
CA LEU A 60 1.77 -1.47 11.54
C LEU A 60 2.40 -0.33 12.33
N HIS A 61 1.60 0.59 12.87
CA HIS A 61 2.08 1.68 13.71
C HIS A 61 2.71 1.17 15.02
N LEU A 62 2.12 0.15 15.65
CA LEU A 62 2.67 -0.50 16.84
C LEU A 62 4.02 -1.17 16.52
N LEU A 63 4.09 -1.92 15.42
CA LEU A 63 5.32 -2.56 14.96
C LEU A 63 6.42 -1.53 14.67
N ALA A 64 6.09 -0.44 13.98
CA ALA A 64 7.05 0.60 13.63
C ALA A 64 7.56 1.33 14.88
N SER A 65 6.67 1.60 15.85
CA SER A 65 7.02 2.15 17.16
C SER A 65 7.98 1.21 17.92
N SER A 66 7.72 -0.10 17.91
CA SER A 66 8.61 -1.10 18.53
C SER A 66 10.01 -1.14 17.91
N LYS A 67 10.14 -0.71 16.65
CA LYS A 67 11.40 -0.60 15.92
C LYS A 67 12.04 0.79 16.01
N SER A 68 11.50 1.69 16.85
CA SER A 68 11.95 3.10 16.97
C SER A 68 11.88 3.87 15.65
N CYS A 69 10.94 3.52 14.77
CA CYS A 69 10.72 4.14 13.47
C CYS A 69 9.25 4.59 13.37
N PRO A 70 8.83 5.68 14.04
CA PRO A 70 7.43 6.11 13.98
C PRO A 70 7.02 6.45 12.54
N LEU A 71 5.86 5.93 12.11
CA LEU A 71 5.32 6.21 10.79
C LEU A 71 4.56 7.54 10.82
N PRO A 72 4.76 8.43 9.83
CA PRO A 72 3.83 9.52 9.62
C PRO A 72 2.46 8.92 9.28
N ARG A 73 1.38 9.52 9.80
CA ARG A 73 0.03 9.07 9.49
C ARG A 73 -0.20 9.26 7.99
N ALA A 74 -0.46 8.17 7.26
CA ALA A 74 -0.82 8.29 5.86
C ALA A 74 -2.12 9.09 5.71
N SER A 75 -2.04 10.17 4.94
CA SER A 75 -3.21 10.81 4.35
C SER A 75 -3.65 9.99 3.15
N GLY A 76 -4.93 9.65 3.07
CA GLY A 76 -5.45 9.06 1.84
C GLY A 76 -5.32 10.01 0.64
N LEU A 77 -5.74 9.55 -0.53
CA LEU A 77 -5.75 10.33 -1.77
C LEU A 77 -6.68 11.55 -1.65
N GLU A 78 -6.31 12.67 -2.28
CA GLU A 78 -7.12 13.90 -2.29
C GLU A 78 -8.45 13.70 -3.02
N THR A 79 -8.45 12.92 -4.11
CA THR A 79 -9.66 12.55 -4.87
C THR A 79 -9.54 11.13 -5.41
N LEU A 80 -10.64 10.37 -5.39
CA LEU A 80 -10.71 9.02 -5.97
C LEU A 80 -10.68 9.03 -7.51
N GLU A 81 -10.85 10.19 -8.15
CA GLU A 81 -10.84 10.36 -9.62
C GLU A 81 -9.50 9.91 -10.24
N GLY A 82 -8.38 10.08 -9.52
CA GLY A 82 -7.07 9.56 -9.94
C GLY A 82 -6.97 8.03 -9.99
N LEU A 83 -7.93 7.30 -9.43
CA LEU A 83 -7.98 5.83 -9.45
C LEU A 83 -8.92 5.28 -10.53
N GLY A 84 -9.63 6.14 -11.28
CA GLY A 84 -10.63 5.73 -12.28
C GLY A 84 -10.08 4.67 -13.24
N GLY A 85 -8.96 4.94 -13.92
CA GLY A 85 -8.37 3.99 -14.87
C GLY A 85 -7.87 2.67 -14.27
N VAL A 86 -7.72 2.58 -12.94
CA VAL A 86 -7.32 1.34 -12.23
C VAL A 86 -8.54 0.56 -11.73
N LEU A 87 -9.63 1.25 -11.41
CA LEU A 87 -10.87 0.66 -10.88
C LEU A 87 -11.84 0.22 -11.98
N GLU A 88 -11.71 0.74 -13.20
CA GLU A 88 -12.49 0.28 -14.35
C GLU A 88 -12.10 -1.16 -14.75
N ALA A 89 -13.10 -2.03 -14.90
CA ALA A 89 -12.93 -3.38 -15.46
C ALA A 89 -13.38 -3.38 -16.94
N SER A 90 -12.60 -4.05 -17.81
CA SER A 90 -12.87 -4.16 -19.26
C SER A 90 -14.03 -5.11 -19.59
#